data_AF-A0A2Z4UV44-F1
#
_entry.id   AF-A0A2Z4UV44-F1
#
_cell.length_a   1.000
_cell.length_b   1.000
_cell.length_c   1.000
_cell.angle_alpha   90.00
_cell.angle_beta   90.00
_cell.angle_gamma   90.00
#
_symmetry.space_group_name_H-M   'P 1'
#
loop_
_entity.id
_entity.type
_entity.pdbx_description
1 polymer ?
#
loop_
_entity_poly.entity_id
_entity_poly.type
_entity_poly.pdbx_seq_one_letter_code
_entity_poly.pdbx_strand_id
1 'polypeptide(L)'
;MGEHHFAGYEIVASPELFLAAAAERTSRIRLGTGVNSLPYHQPLILADRICRLDQQSRGRALLGVGPGQLPSDAFMMGVDPLRSREMTADSLDAIVRLLRGETVTAATEWFALEETRRFAGPDAAFASLRRPEEHVKVLIRPGLAGNAVVPR
;
A
#
# COMPACT_ATOMS: atom_id res chain seq x y z
N MET A 1 -1.98 -5.61 -9.93
CA MET A 1 -1.41 -4.58 -10.84
C MET A 1 -0.11 -4.08 -10.23
N GLY A 2 1.01 -4.25 -10.92
CA GLY A 2 2.33 -3.82 -10.46
C GLY A 2 2.53 -2.32 -10.56
N GLU A 3 3.42 -1.78 -9.74
CA GLU A 3 3.87 -0.39 -9.77
C GLU A 3 5.26 -0.32 -10.38
N HIS A 4 5.42 0.48 -11.45
CA HIS A 4 6.70 0.70 -12.12
C HIS A 4 6.82 2.14 -12.60
N HIS A 5 8.05 2.68 -12.50
CA HIS A 5 8.36 4.07 -12.85
C HIS A 5 9.47 4.17 -13.92
N PHE A 6 10.26 3.12 -14.11
CA PHE A 6 11.38 3.03 -15.05
C PHE A 6 11.19 1.92 -16.11
N ALA A 7 12.01 1.97 -17.17
CA ALA A 7 12.23 0.92 -18.16
C ALA A 7 11.04 0.50 -19.06
N GLY A 8 9.89 1.19 -19.02
CA GLY A 8 8.76 0.90 -19.92
C GLY A 8 8.13 -0.48 -19.73
N TYR A 9 8.51 -1.21 -18.67
CA TYR A 9 7.87 -2.45 -18.24
C TYR A 9 6.65 -2.10 -17.40
N GLU A 10 5.48 -2.63 -17.74
CA GLU A 10 4.19 -2.41 -17.05
C GLU A 10 3.96 -0.93 -16.68
N ILE A 11 3.52 -0.10 -17.64
CA ILE A 11 3.37 1.37 -17.53
C ILE A 11 2.22 1.78 -16.58
N VAL A 12 2.35 1.44 -15.30
CA VAL A 12 1.38 1.71 -14.24
C VAL A 12 2.13 2.31 -13.06
N ALA A 13 2.22 3.64 -13.05
CA ALA A 13 2.86 4.39 -11.95
C ALA A 13 2.00 4.45 -10.67
N SER A 14 0.71 4.15 -10.78
CA SER A 14 -0.24 4.16 -9.67
C SER A 14 -1.29 3.05 -9.89
N PRO A 15 -1.06 1.86 -9.31
CA PRO A 15 -1.96 0.73 -9.42
C PRO A 15 -3.39 1.06 -8.99
N GLU A 16 -3.55 1.85 -7.94
CA GLU A 16 -4.85 2.23 -7.39
C GLU A 16 -5.69 3.08 -8.36
N LEU A 17 -5.07 3.94 -9.16
CA LEU A 17 -5.79 4.72 -10.19
C LEU A 17 -6.30 3.81 -11.31
N PHE A 18 -5.48 2.86 -11.75
CA PHE A 18 -5.89 1.86 -12.74
C PHE A 18 -7.07 1.02 -12.20
N LEU A 19 -6.98 0.57 -10.95
CA LEU A 19 -8.02 -0.22 -10.31
C LEU A 19 -9.30 0.58 -10.08
N ALA A 20 -9.23 1.88 -9.79
CA ALA A 20 -10.43 2.73 -9.69
C ALA A 20 -11.20 2.75 -11.02
N ALA A 21 -10.49 2.86 -12.15
CA ALA A 21 -11.11 2.77 -13.47
C ALA A 21 -11.70 1.38 -13.77
N ALA A 22 -11.08 0.31 -13.27
CA ALA A 22 -11.61 -1.04 -13.37
C ALA A 22 -12.82 -1.27 -12.43
N ALA A 23 -12.87 -0.58 -11.30
CA ALA A 23 -13.95 -0.69 -10.32
C ALA A 23 -15.29 -0.24 -10.90
N GLU A 24 -15.31 0.82 -11.72
CA GLU A 24 -16.52 1.30 -12.40
C GLU A 24 -17.05 0.33 -13.46
N ARG A 25 -16.17 -0.50 -14.05
CA ARG A 25 -16.50 -1.42 -15.15
C ARG A 25 -16.82 -2.84 -14.66
N THR A 26 -16.69 -3.10 -13.37
CA THR A 26 -16.81 -4.45 -12.80
C THR A 26 -17.59 -4.41 -11.49
N SER A 27 -18.37 -5.46 -11.22
CA SER A 27 -19.20 -5.54 -9.99
C SER A 27 -18.90 -6.74 -9.10
N ARG A 28 -18.13 -7.73 -9.59
CA ARG A 28 -17.95 -9.02 -8.91
C ARG A 28 -16.50 -9.36 -8.53
N ILE A 29 -15.52 -8.92 -9.31
CA ILE A 29 -14.12 -9.30 -9.10
C ILE A 29 -13.47 -8.43 -8.02
N ARG A 30 -12.54 -9.02 -7.27
CA ARG A 30 -11.63 -8.29 -6.37
C ARG A 30 -10.55 -7.56 -7.18
N LEU A 31 -10.10 -6.43 -6.67
CA LEU A 31 -9.19 -5.50 -7.35
C LEU A 31 -7.94 -5.33 -6.50
N GLY A 32 -6.85 -6.00 -6.90
CA GLY A 32 -5.63 -6.07 -6.11
C GLY A 32 -4.46 -5.31 -6.71
N THR A 33 -3.78 -4.51 -5.89
CA THR A 33 -2.43 -4.04 -6.20
C THR A 33 -1.45 -5.22 -6.02
N GLY A 34 -0.37 -5.21 -6.78
CA GLY A 34 0.61 -6.30 -6.79
C GLY A 34 1.94 -5.81 -7.33
N VAL A 35 2.53 -4.75 -6.77
CA VAL A 35 2.26 -4.15 -5.44
C VAL A 35 2.23 -2.63 -5.51
N ASN A 36 1.75 -1.96 -4.46
CA ASN A 36 2.27 -0.64 -4.11
C ASN A 36 3.63 -0.81 -3.41
N SER A 37 4.62 -0.09 -3.90
CA SER A 37 6.00 -0.15 -3.40
C SER A 37 6.16 0.81 -2.23
N LEU A 38 6.02 0.32 -1.00
CA LEU A 38 5.90 1.15 0.20
C LEU A 38 7.03 2.18 0.41
N PRO A 39 8.30 1.92 0.03
CA PRO A 39 9.35 2.92 0.16
C PRO A 39 9.11 4.20 -0.65
N TYR A 40 8.20 4.18 -1.63
CA TYR A 40 7.93 5.30 -2.55
C TYR A 40 6.77 6.19 -2.09
N HIS A 41 6.06 5.78 -1.04
CA HIS A 41 4.81 6.42 -0.63
C HIS A 41 4.88 6.94 0.79
N GLN A 42 4.26 8.09 1.01
CA GLN A 42 3.96 8.54 2.36
C GLN A 42 2.81 7.68 2.93
N PRO A 43 2.95 7.06 4.12
CA PRO A 43 1.98 6.08 4.65
C PRO A 43 0.52 6.55 4.76
N LEU A 44 0.30 7.78 5.23
CA LEU A 44 -1.05 8.38 5.34
C LEU A 44 -1.69 8.54 3.95
N ILE A 45 -0.95 9.09 2.99
CA ILE A 45 -1.46 9.33 1.63
C ILE A 45 -1.88 8.00 0.97
N LEU A 46 -1.06 6.96 1.10
CA LEU A 46 -1.39 5.64 0.55
C LEU A 46 -2.59 5.03 1.27
N ALA A 47 -2.65 5.11 2.61
CA ALA A 47 -3.79 4.61 3.38
C ALA A 47 -5.12 5.27 2.93
N ASP A 48 -5.13 6.60 2.77
CA ASP A 48 -6.30 7.35 2.32
C ASP A 48 -6.73 6.95 0.90
N ARG A 49 -5.77 6.82 -0.03
CA ARG A 49 -6.03 6.37 -1.41
C ARG A 49 -6.65 4.98 -1.45
N ILE A 50 -6.13 4.05 -0.66
CA ILE A 50 -6.65 2.68 -0.61
C ILE A 50 -8.03 2.64 0.05
N CYS A 51 -8.25 3.41 1.12
CA CYS A 51 -9.59 3.57 1.69
C CYS A 51 -10.59 4.12 0.67
N ARG A 52 -10.19 5.10 -0.13
CA ARG A 52 -11.05 5.65 -1.18
C ARG A 52 -11.39 4.62 -2.26
N LEU A 53 -10.39 3.85 -2.71
CA LEU A 53 -10.59 2.77 -3.68
C LEU A 53 -11.52 1.67 -3.14
N ASP A 54 -11.39 1.30 -1.87
CA ASP A 54 -12.25 0.31 -1.24
C ASP A 54 -13.72 0.77 -1.19
N GLN A 55 -13.95 2.02 -0.78
CA GLN A 55 -15.29 2.62 -0.79
C GLN A 55 -15.87 2.67 -2.20
N GLN A 56 -15.10 3.16 -3.17
CA GLN A 56 -15.52 3.24 -4.57
C GLN A 56 -15.83 1.86 -5.15
N SER A 57 -15.04 0.86 -4.80
CA SER A 57 -15.22 -0.52 -5.26
C SER A 57 -16.21 -1.33 -4.42
N ARG A 58 -16.80 -0.75 -3.36
CA ARG A 58 -17.71 -1.42 -2.41
C ARG A 58 -17.08 -2.64 -1.73
N GLY A 59 -15.89 -2.48 -1.16
CA GLY A 59 -15.23 -3.53 -0.38
C GLY A 59 -14.43 -4.54 -1.21
N ARG A 60 -14.15 -4.25 -2.50
CA ARG A 60 -13.47 -5.19 -3.41
C ARG A 60 -11.97 -4.94 -3.53
N ALA A 61 -11.46 -3.87 -2.92
CA ALA A 61 -10.05 -3.53 -3.01
C ALA A 61 -9.19 -4.49 -2.17
N LEU A 62 -8.03 -4.85 -2.69
CA LEU A 62 -6.99 -5.58 -1.99
C LEU A 62 -5.68 -4.79 -2.09
N LEU A 63 -5.06 -4.51 -0.95
CA LEU A 63 -3.79 -3.81 -0.87
C LEU A 63 -2.64 -4.82 -0.92
N GLY A 64 -2.01 -4.97 -2.08
CA GLY A 64 -0.74 -5.65 -2.21
C GLY A 64 0.42 -4.71 -1.96
N VAL A 65 1.35 -5.08 -1.09
CA VAL A 65 2.51 -4.24 -0.70
C VAL A 65 3.83 -4.97 -0.90
N GLY A 66 4.89 -4.21 -1.17
CA GLY A 66 6.25 -4.73 -1.24
C GLY A 66 7.32 -3.64 -1.29
N PRO A 67 8.60 -4.03 -1.38
CA PRO A 67 9.74 -3.11 -1.32
C PRO A 67 10.06 -2.40 -2.65
N GLY A 68 9.31 -2.65 -3.72
CA GLY A 68 9.71 -2.31 -5.08
C GLY A 68 10.57 -3.40 -5.73
N GLN A 69 10.41 -3.57 -7.04
CA GLN A 69 11.07 -4.65 -7.79
C GLN A 69 12.36 -4.21 -8.47
N LEU A 70 12.38 -3.00 -9.03
CA LEU A 70 13.50 -2.49 -9.82
C LEU A 70 14.30 -1.47 -9.00
N PRO A 71 15.59 -1.73 -8.72
CA PRO A 71 16.45 -0.75 -8.05
C PRO A 71 16.51 0.59 -8.77
N SER A 72 16.36 0.60 -10.09
CA SER A 72 16.27 1.82 -10.91
C SER A 72 15.09 2.72 -10.53
N ASP A 73 13.95 2.14 -10.15
CA ASP A 73 12.79 2.92 -9.67
C ASP A 73 13.17 3.66 -8.38
N ALA A 74 13.73 2.92 -7.43
CA ALA A 74 14.17 3.47 -6.15
C ALA A 74 15.23 4.58 -6.33
N PHE A 75 16.23 4.38 -7.19
CA PHE A 75 17.26 5.39 -7.45
C PHE A 75 16.69 6.70 -8.01
N MET A 76 15.69 6.66 -8.90
CA MET A 76 15.05 7.89 -9.42
C MET A 76 14.33 8.69 -8.35
N MET A 77 13.90 8.02 -7.26
CA MET A 77 13.23 8.64 -6.13
C MET A 77 14.17 8.94 -4.96
N GLY A 78 15.48 8.74 -5.14
CA GLY A 78 16.48 8.95 -4.07
C GLY A 78 16.36 7.94 -2.92
N VAL A 79 15.69 6.81 -3.15
CA VAL A 79 15.53 5.74 -2.16
C VAL A 79 16.67 4.75 -2.29
N ASP A 80 17.32 4.41 -1.17
CA ASP A 80 18.31 3.34 -1.13
C ASP A 80 17.62 1.96 -1.26
N PRO A 81 17.87 1.18 -2.33
CA PRO A 81 17.31 -0.15 -2.49
C PRO A 81 17.64 -1.11 -1.35
N LEU A 82 18.79 -0.92 -0.68
CA LEU A 82 19.21 -1.77 0.44
C LEU A 82 18.33 -1.58 1.68
N ARG A 83 17.77 -0.38 1.84
CA ARG A 83 16.86 -0.03 2.95
C ARG A 83 15.40 -0.31 2.67
N SER A 84 15.06 -0.67 1.43
CA SER A 84 13.67 -0.83 1.00
C SER A 84 12.86 -1.83 1.84
N ARG A 85 13.51 -2.83 2.44
CA ARG A 85 12.83 -3.81 3.34
C ARG A 85 12.47 -3.21 4.70
N GLU A 86 13.40 -2.52 5.32
CA GLU A 86 13.20 -1.77 6.56
C GLU A 86 12.11 -0.71 6.33
N MET A 87 12.23 0.04 5.23
CA MET A 87 11.23 1.03 4.82
C MET A 87 9.84 0.45 4.64
N THR A 88 9.75 -0.75 4.05
CA THR A 88 8.48 -1.47 3.89
C THR A 88 7.90 -1.88 5.23
N ALA A 89 8.72 -2.34 6.17
CA ALA A 89 8.26 -2.81 7.47
C ALA A 89 7.61 -1.67 8.28
N ASP A 90 8.28 -0.52 8.47
CA ASP A 90 7.70 0.54 9.30
C ASP A 90 6.54 1.24 8.60
N SER A 91 6.61 1.39 7.27
CA SER A 91 5.47 1.92 6.50
C SER A 91 4.26 0.98 6.59
N LEU A 92 4.47 -0.34 6.59
CA LEU A 92 3.39 -1.31 6.72
C LEU A 92 2.73 -1.23 8.11
N ASP A 93 3.52 -1.13 9.19
CA ASP A 93 2.99 -0.95 10.54
C ASP A 93 2.07 0.28 10.61
N ALA A 94 2.57 1.44 10.15
CA ALA A 94 1.82 2.67 10.13
C ALA A 94 0.53 2.56 9.30
N ILE A 95 0.61 1.98 8.10
CA ILE A 95 -0.56 1.80 7.22
C ILE A 95 -1.60 0.90 7.87
N VAL A 96 -1.21 -0.24 8.47
CA VAL A 96 -2.17 -1.16 9.10
C VAL A 96 -2.91 -0.48 10.24
N ARG A 97 -2.20 0.27 11.10
CA ARG A 97 -2.81 1.02 12.21
C ARG A 97 -3.74 2.12 11.70
N LEU A 98 -3.34 2.86 10.67
CA LEU A 98 -4.20 3.86 10.02
C LEU A 98 -5.46 3.22 9.41
N LEU A 99 -5.35 2.08 8.72
CA LEU A 99 -6.49 1.36 8.14
C LEU A 99 -7.45 0.84 9.22
N ARG A 100 -6.94 0.44 10.40
CA ARG A 100 -7.74 0.12 11.60
C ARG A 100 -8.48 1.33 12.19
N GLY A 101 -8.18 2.55 11.73
CA GLY A 101 -8.78 3.79 12.24
C GLY A 101 -8.10 4.32 13.50
N GLU A 102 -6.93 3.78 13.85
CA GLU A 102 -6.13 4.28 14.96
C GLU A 102 -5.61 5.69 14.69
N THR A 103 -5.32 6.42 15.76
CA THR A 103 -4.50 7.63 15.69
C THR A 103 -3.04 7.21 15.88
N VAL A 104 -2.18 7.58 14.94
CA VAL A 104 -0.80 7.12 14.83
C VAL A 104 0.15 8.30 14.98
N THR A 105 1.04 8.21 15.97
CA THR A 105 2.25 9.02 16.06
C THR A 105 3.43 8.07 15.86
N ALA A 106 4.27 8.37 14.87
CA ALA A 106 5.44 7.55 14.51
C ALA A 106 6.43 8.41 13.74
N ALA A 107 7.73 8.23 14.00
CA ALA A 107 8.78 8.91 13.27
C ALA A 107 9.90 7.91 12.93
N THR A 108 10.29 7.88 11.67
CA THR A 108 11.38 7.10 11.12
C THR A 108 12.33 8.03 10.35
N GLU A 109 13.38 7.49 9.75
CA GLU A 109 14.27 8.29 8.90
C GLU A 109 13.64 8.71 7.56
N TRP A 110 12.45 8.19 7.20
CA TRP A 110 11.80 8.47 5.91
C TRP A 110 10.36 8.97 6.00
N PHE A 111 9.68 8.85 7.15
CA PHE A 111 8.41 9.53 7.37
C PHE A 111 8.23 9.95 8.83
N ALA A 112 7.38 10.95 9.04
CA ALA A 112 6.84 11.30 10.35
C ALA A 112 5.32 11.42 10.26
N LEU A 113 4.66 10.99 11.32
CA LEU A 113 3.23 11.10 11.58
C LEU A 113 3.06 11.67 12.98
N GLU A 114 2.25 12.72 13.11
CA GLU A 114 1.94 13.38 14.37
C GLU A 114 0.44 13.35 14.59
N GLU A 115 0.00 12.64 15.64
CA GLU A 115 -1.42 12.44 15.99
C GLU A 115 -2.31 12.17 14.77
N THR A 116 -1.79 11.39 13.83
CA THR A 116 -2.35 11.29 12.49
C THR A 116 -3.42 10.23 12.44
N ARG A 117 -4.57 10.56 11.84
CA ARG A 117 -5.62 9.60 11.53
C ARG A 117 -5.96 9.73 10.05
N ARG A 118 -6.25 8.59 9.41
CA ARG A 118 -6.73 8.57 8.02
C ARG A 118 -7.99 9.41 7.84
N PHE A 119 -8.18 10.01 6.67
CA PHE A 119 -9.39 10.71 6.32
C PHE A 119 -10.55 9.70 6.22
N ALA A 120 -11.58 9.89 7.06
CA ALA A 120 -12.78 9.09 7.08
C ALA A 120 -13.98 9.98 6.69
N GLY A 121 -14.56 9.75 5.51
CA GLY A 121 -15.88 10.29 5.19
C GLY A 121 -16.96 9.80 6.17
N PRO A 122 -18.17 10.40 6.19
CA PRO A 122 -19.19 10.15 7.22
C PRO A 122 -19.66 8.68 7.36
N ASP A 123 -19.43 7.83 6.34
CA ASP A 123 -19.76 6.39 6.37
C ASP A 123 -18.50 5.47 6.44
N ALA A 124 -17.31 6.03 6.70
CA ALA A 124 -16.02 5.43 6.37
C ALA A 124 -15.44 4.43 7.39
N ALA A 125 -16.26 3.49 7.85
CA ALA A 125 -15.70 2.16 8.02
C ALA A 125 -15.37 1.64 6.61
N PHE A 126 -14.09 1.43 6.32
CA PHE A 126 -13.67 0.54 5.23
C PHE A 126 -14.58 -0.70 5.29
N ALA A 127 -15.38 -0.98 4.26
CA ALA A 127 -16.56 -1.86 4.39
C ALA A 127 -16.16 -3.30 4.78
N SER A 128 -14.89 -3.63 4.61
CA SER A 128 -14.22 -4.87 4.96
C SER A 128 -13.56 -4.89 6.37
N LEU A 129 -13.74 -3.84 7.20
CA LEU A 129 -13.17 -3.70 8.55
C LEU A 129 -13.67 -4.69 9.61
N ARG A 130 -14.39 -5.75 9.25
CA ARG A 130 -14.43 -6.89 10.18
C ARG A 130 -13.03 -7.52 10.29
N ARG A 131 -12.18 -7.44 9.25
CA ARG A 131 -10.85 -8.10 9.16
C ARG A 131 -9.87 -7.43 8.16
N PRO A 132 -9.22 -6.30 8.50
CA PRO A 132 -8.26 -5.62 7.62
C PRO A 132 -7.07 -6.49 7.18
N GLU A 133 -6.65 -7.45 8.02
CA GLU A 133 -5.63 -8.44 7.74
C GLU A 133 -5.96 -9.36 6.54
N GLU A 134 -7.23 -9.56 6.20
CA GLU A 134 -7.64 -10.35 5.04
C GLU A 134 -7.49 -9.59 3.71
N HIS A 135 -7.28 -8.27 3.78
CA HIS A 135 -7.28 -7.35 2.64
C HIS A 135 -5.89 -6.81 2.31
N VAL A 136 -4.93 -6.96 3.23
CA VAL A 136 -3.52 -6.61 3.02
C VAL A 136 -2.74 -7.87 2.65
N LYS A 137 -2.12 -7.87 1.47
CA LYS A 137 -1.25 -8.94 1.00
C LYS A 137 0.17 -8.45 0.89
N VAL A 138 1.04 -8.97 1.74
CA VAL A 138 2.48 -8.70 1.68
C VAL A 138 3.09 -9.64 0.64
N LEU A 139 3.65 -9.08 -0.44
CA LEU A 139 4.40 -9.83 -1.43
C LEU A 139 5.89 -9.46 -1.31
N ILE A 140 6.60 -10.24 -0.51
CA ILE A 140 8.07 -10.25 -0.49
C ILE A 140 8.48 -11.51 -1.26
N ARG A 141 9.11 -11.37 -2.43
CA ARG A 141 9.59 -12.54 -3.19
C ARG A 141 10.62 -13.32 -2.36
N PRO A 142 10.40 -14.61 -2.06
CA PRO A 142 11.45 -15.47 -1.50
C PRO A 142 12.47 -15.74 -2.61
N GLY A 143 13.75 -15.44 -2.36
CA GLY A 143 14.83 -15.65 -3.34
C GLY A 143 15.98 -14.64 -3.28
N LEU A 144 15.77 -13.49 -2.62
CA LEU A 144 16.84 -12.60 -2.15
C LEU A 144 16.73 -12.58 -0.61
N ALA A 145 17.18 -13.64 0.04
CA ALA A 145 17.24 -13.90 1.50
C ALA A 145 16.14 -13.34 2.43
N GLY A 146 15.41 -14.24 3.10
CA GLY A 146 14.70 -13.97 4.37
C GLY A 146 13.17 -13.93 4.26
N ASN A 147 12.53 -14.90 4.91
CA ASN A 147 11.10 -15.17 4.95
C ASN A 147 10.25 -13.97 5.42
N ALA A 148 9.13 -13.74 4.73
CA ALA A 148 8.09 -12.80 5.15
C ALA A 148 7.31 -13.38 6.34
N VAL A 149 7.38 -12.71 7.49
CA VAL A 149 6.47 -12.93 8.61
C VAL A 149 5.42 -11.82 8.54
N VAL A 150 4.16 -12.20 8.37
CA VAL A 150 3.03 -11.30 8.66
C VAL A 150 3.02 -11.13 10.18
N PRO A 151 3.13 -9.90 10.73
CA PRO A 151 2.97 -9.71 12.16
C PRO A 151 1.54 -10.15 12.55
N ARG A 152 1.46 -11.00 13.59
CA ARG A 152 0.19 -11.51 14.14
C ARG A 152 -0.65 -10.39 14.73
#